data_AF-A0A9P4YHR8-F1
#
_entry.id   AF-A0A9P4YHR8-F1
#
_cell.length_a   1.000
_cell.length_b   1.000
_cell.length_c   1.000
_cell.angle_alpha   90.00
_cell.angle_beta   90.00
_cell.angle_gamma   90.00
#
_symmetry.space_group_name_H-M   'P 1'
#
loop_
_entity.id
_entity.type
_entity.pdbx_description
1 polymer ?
#
loop_
_entity_poly.entity_id
_entity_poly.type
_entity_poly.pdbx_seq_one_letter_code
_entity_poly.pdbx_strand_id
1 'polypeptide(L)'
;MSSLRHQVVKVYKELLFLGRDYPLGYAYFRDRLHRAFASQANITDEAEIKKGIERAEFVKKEVEALYYLKRYRTLKKRYQTPSN
;
A
#
# COMPACT_ATOMS: atom_id res chain seq x y z
N MET A 1 25.35 -5.15 1.64
CA MET A 1 23.92 -5.47 1.42
C MET A 1 23.44 -4.69 0.19
N SER A 2 22.84 -5.36 -0.80
CA SER A 2 22.37 -4.73 -2.05
C SER A 2 21.38 -3.59 -1.78
N SER A 3 21.59 -2.42 -2.39
CA SER A 3 20.73 -1.24 -2.29
C SER A 3 19.26 -1.57 -2.63
N LEU A 4 19.03 -2.45 -3.60
CA LEU A 4 17.69 -2.83 -4.05
C LEU A 4 16.92 -3.64 -3.00
N ARG A 5 17.59 -4.55 -2.29
CA ARG A 5 16.94 -5.33 -1.22
C ARG A 5 16.40 -4.41 -0.12
N HIS A 6 17.15 -3.37 0.24
CA HIS A 6 16.69 -2.40 1.23
C HIS A 6 15.46 -1.62 0.73
N GLN A 7 15.43 -1.22 -0.53
CA GLN A 7 14.28 -0.53 -1.13
C GLN A 7 13.02 -1.42 -1.12
N VAL A 8 13.15 -2.69 -1.52
CA VAL A 8 12.06 -3.67 -1.46
C VAL A 8 11.51 -3.82 -0.04
N VAL A 9 12.39 -3.99 0.96
CA VAL A 9 11.99 -4.12 2.37
C VAL A 9 11.33 -2.83 2.88
N LYS A 10 11.83 -1.66 2.47
CA LYS A 10 11.26 -0.37 2.84
C LYS A 10 9.82 -0.24 2.34
N VAL A 11 9.59 -0.40 1.03
CA VAL A 11 8.24 -0.25 0.45
C VAL A 11 7.27 -1.30 0.99
N TYR A 12 7.74 -2.52 1.26
CA TYR A 12 6.92 -3.57 1.90
C TYR A 12 6.43 -3.15 3.30
N LYS A 13 7.32 -2.58 4.13
CA LYS A 13 6.96 -2.10 5.47
C LYS A 13 6.02 -0.89 5.42
N GLU A 14 6.24 0.03 4.48
CA GLU A 14 5.37 1.19 4.28
C GLU A 14 3.95 0.75 3.86
N LEU A 15 3.84 -0.19 2.92
CA LEU A 15 2.55 -0.76 2.52
C LEU A 15 1.85 -1.47 3.68
N LEU A 16 2.57 -2.24 4.50
CA LEU A 16 2.00 -2.85 5.70
C LEU A 16 1.47 -1.81 6.70
N PHE A 17 2.18 -0.70 6.87
CA PHE A 17 1.73 0.37 7.75
C PHE A 17 0.44 1.01 7.23
N LEU A 18 0.38 1.36 5.94
CA LEU A 18 -0.82 1.93 5.30
C LEU A 18 -2.00 0.95 5.30
N GLY A 19 -1.73 -0.34 5.15
CA GLY A 19 -2.74 -1.39 5.11
C GLY A 19 -3.50 -1.62 6.42
N ARG A 20 -3.10 -1.01 7.54
CA ARG A 20 -3.78 -1.16 8.85
C ARG A 20 -5.22 -0.68 8.83
N ASP A 21 -5.49 0.39 8.08
CA ASP A 21 -6.81 1.01 7.97
C ASP A 21 -7.59 0.57 6.72
N TYR A 22 -7.12 -0.50 6.05
CA TYR A 22 -7.71 -0.99 4.82
C TYR A 22 -9.17 -1.43 5.03
N PRO A 23 -10.12 -1.09 4.12
CA PRO A 23 -11.55 -1.32 4.34
C PRO A 23 -11.95 -2.78 4.61
N LEU A 24 -11.21 -3.74 4.05
CA LEU A 24 -11.46 -5.18 4.23
C LEU A 24 -10.67 -5.78 5.40
N GLY A 25 -9.99 -4.94 6.19
CA GLY A 25 -9.20 -5.33 7.36
C GLY A 25 -7.71 -5.59 7.07
N TYR A 26 -6.90 -5.45 8.12
CA TYR A 26 -5.45 -5.57 8.02
C TYR A 26 -4.98 -6.98 7.62
N ALA A 27 -5.58 -8.04 8.18
CA ALA A 27 -5.20 -9.42 7.85
C ALA A 27 -5.37 -9.70 6.35
N TYR A 28 -6.50 -9.27 5.79
CA TYR A 28 -6.78 -9.39 4.36
C TYR A 28 -5.73 -8.69 3.50
N PHE A 29 -5.39 -7.44 3.85
CA PHE A 29 -4.38 -6.68 3.11
C PHE A 29 -3.00 -7.32 3.24
N ARG A 30 -2.58 -7.63 4.46
CA ARG A 30 -1.27 -8.23 4.78
C ARG A 30 -1.05 -9.53 4.01
N ASP A 31 -2.04 -10.42 4.01
CA ASP A 31 -1.89 -11.73 3.37
C ASP A 31 -1.79 -11.60 1.84
N ARG A 32 -2.53 -10.67 1.23
CA ARG A 32 -2.38 -10.38 -0.21
C ARG A 32 -1.04 -9.72 -0.55
N LEU A 33 -0.62 -8.75 0.26
CA LEU A 33 0.67 -8.08 0.08
C LEU A 33 1.80 -9.10 0.17
N HIS A 34 1.78 -9.95 1.20
CA HIS A 34 2.80 -10.99 1.38
C HIS A 34 2.84 -11.95 0.18
N ARG A 35 1.69 -12.44 -0.29
CA ARG A 35 1.64 -13.31 -1.48
C ARG A 35 2.21 -12.62 -2.73
N ALA A 36 1.93 -11.33 -2.94
CA ALA A 36 2.43 -10.59 -4.09
C ALA A 36 3.95 -10.40 -4.08
N PHE A 37 4.55 -10.17 -2.91
CA PHE A 37 6.01 -10.08 -2.79
C PHE A 37 6.66 -11.47 -2.83
N ALA A 38 6.04 -12.47 -2.20
CA ALA A 38 6.56 -13.84 -2.18
C ALA A 38 6.58 -14.48 -3.57
N SER A 39 5.58 -14.22 -4.42
CA SER A 39 5.55 -14.75 -5.80
C SER A 39 6.68 -14.20 -6.68
N GLN A 40 7.33 -13.10 -6.27
CA GLN A 40 8.44 -12.46 -6.98
C GLN A 40 9.80 -12.67 -6.29
N ALA A 41 9.87 -13.48 -5.23
CA ALA A 41 11.09 -13.63 -4.43
C ALA A 41 12.29 -14.24 -5.20
N ASN A 42 12.02 -14.95 -6.30
CA ASN A 42 13.05 -15.60 -7.12
C ASN A 42 13.63 -14.70 -8.22
N ILE A 43 13.16 -13.45 -8.35
CA ILE A 43 13.68 -12.51 -9.36
C ILE A 43 15.10 -12.09 -8.96
N THR A 44 16.06 -12.34 -9.84
CA THR A 44 17.47 -11.96 -9.66
C THR A 44 17.90 -10.81 -10.56
N ASP A 45 17.14 -10.53 -11.63
CA ASP A 45 17.44 -9.44 -12.56
C ASP A 45 17.16 -8.06 -11.92
N GLU A 46 18.15 -7.17 -11.97
CA GLU A 46 18.04 -5.86 -11.32
C GLU A 46 17.00 -4.95 -11.97
N ALA A 47 16.81 -5.03 -13.29
CA ALA A 47 15.85 -4.20 -14.00
C ALA A 47 14.42 -4.60 -13.63
N GLU A 48 14.14 -5.91 -13.56
CA GLU A 48 12.86 -6.43 -13.09
C GLU A 48 12.59 -6.09 -11.61
N ILE A 49 13.61 -6.14 -10.73
CA ILE A 49 13.45 -5.68 -9.33
C ILE A 49 13.08 -4.20 -9.27
N LYS A 50 13.72 -3.34 -10.07
CA LYS A 50 13.40 -1.90 -10.13
C LYS A 50 11.96 -1.66 -10.59
N LYS A 51 11.51 -2.35 -11.64
CA LYS A 51 10.10 -2.29 -12.09
C LYS A 51 9.13 -2.76 -10.99
N GLY A 52 9.50 -3.81 -10.25
CA GLY A 52 8.72 -4.29 -9.10
C GLY A 52 8.59 -3.23 -8.00
N ILE A 53 9.68 -2.53 -7.68
CA ILE A 53 9.69 -1.41 -6.72
C ILE A 53 8.81 -0.26 -7.21
N GLU A 54 8.94 0.15 -8.48
CA GLU A 54 8.11 1.22 -9.07
C GLU A 54 6.62 0.88 -8.99
N ARG A 55 6.27 -0.38 -9.30
CA ARG A 55 4.89 -0.87 -9.17
C ARG A 55 4.41 -0.83 -7.72
N ALA A 56 5.25 -1.22 -6.76
CA ALA A 56 4.90 -1.16 -5.34
C ALA A 56 4.67 0.29 -4.86
N GLU A 57 5.49 1.23 -5.30
CA GLU A 57 5.33 2.66 -5.01
C GLU A 57 4.05 3.24 -5.65
N PHE A 58 3.71 2.80 -6.86
CA PHE A 58 2.44 3.17 -7.48
C PHE A 58 1.24 2.69 -6.65
N VAL A 59 1.24 1.41 -6.25
CA VAL A 59 0.19 0.84 -5.38
C VAL A 59 0.12 1.57 -4.04
N LYS A 60 1.26 2.01 -3.48
CA LYS A 60 1.30 2.79 -2.25
C LYS A 60 0.47 4.08 -2.36
N LYS A 61 0.65 4.83 -3.46
CA LYS A 61 -0.10 6.06 -3.73
C LYS A 61 -1.60 5.80 -3.89
N GLU A 62 -1.99 4.69 -4.51
CA GLU A 62 -3.40 4.29 -4.63
C GLU A 62 -4.03 4.01 -3.26
N VAL A 63 -3.30 3.32 -2.37
CA VAL A 63 -3.77 3.04 -1.00
C VAL A 63 -3.88 4.33 -0.18
N GLU A 64 -2.92 5.25 -0.31
CA GLU A 64 -2.98 6.59 0.30
C GLU A 64 -4.19 7.39 -0.21
N ALA A 65 -4.44 7.39 -1.52
CA ALA A 65 -5.59 8.06 -2.12
C ALA A 65 -6.93 7.50 -1.59
N LEU A 66 -7.05 6.17 -1.47
CA LEU A 66 -8.20 5.52 -0.85
C LEU A 66 -8.41 5.97 0.61
N TYR A 67 -7.33 6.12 1.38
CA TYR A 67 -7.38 6.62 2.74
C TYR A 67 -7.90 8.08 2.80
N TYR A 68 -7.36 8.97 1.96
CA TYR A 68 -7.84 10.35 1.87
C TYR A 68 -9.30 10.44 1.44
N LEU A 69 -9.73 9.60 0.49
CA LEU A 69 -11.12 9.55 0.03
C LEU A 69 -12.08 9.12 1.16
N LYS A 70 -11.70 8.13 1.97
CA LYS A 70 -12.48 7.70 3.15
C LYS A 70 -12.62 8.83 4.16
N ARG A 71 -11.53 9.55 4.45
CA ARG A 71 -11.55 10.72 5.35
C ARG A 71 -12.44 11.83 4.81
N TYR A 72 -12.30 12.15 3.52
CA TYR A 72 -13.13 13.16 2.86
C TYR A 72 -14.63 12.81 2.91
N ARG A 73 -15.01 11.57 2.59
CA ARG A 73 -16.39 11.09 2.67
C ARG A 73 -16.96 11.22 4.09
N THR A 74 -16.16 10.88 5.10
CA THR A 74 -16.55 11.02 6.51
C THR A 74 -16.77 12.48 6.89
N LEU A 75 -15.86 13.36 6.47
CA LEU A 75 -15.93 14.80 6.73
C LEU A 75 -17.17 15.43 6.08
N LYS A 76 -17.39 15.13 4.78
CA LYS A 76 -18.54 15.61 4.00
C LYS A 76 -19.86 15.22 4.66
N LYS A 77 -20.00 13.97 5.13
CA LYS A 77 -21.23 13.51 5.81
C LYS A 77 -21.52 14.32 7.08
N ARG A 78 -20.48 14.68 7.85
CA ARG A 78 -20.64 15.48 9.08
C ARG A 78 -21.12 16.89 8.79
N TYR A 79 -20.58 17.55 7.77
CA TYR A 79 -20.95 18.93 7.41
C TYR A 79 -22.23 19.04 6.57
N GLN A 80 -22.68 17.97 5.91
CA GLN A 80 -23.94 17.96 5.15
C GLN A 80 -25.17 17.58 6.00
N THR A 81 -24.99 17.30 7.30
CA THR A 81 -26.14 17.15 8.21
C THR A 81 -26.66 18.56 8.51
N PRO A 82 -27.93 18.90 8.19
CA PRO A 82 -28.39 20.28 8.27
C PRO A 82 -28.36 20.81 9.71
N SER A 83 -27.99 22.07 9.85
CA SER A 83 -28.37 22.90 10.99
C SER A 83 -29.90 22.93 11.07
N ASN A 84 -30.45 22.31 12.12
CA ASN A 84 -31.76 22.70 12.63
C ASN A 84 -31.64 24.05 13.34
#